data_AF-A0A2V8BG14-F1
#
_entry.id   AF-A0A2V8BG14-F1
#
_cell.length_a   1.000
_cell.length_b   1.000
_cell.length_c   1.000
_cell.angle_alpha   90.00
_cell.angle_beta   90.00
_cell.angle_gamma   90.00
#
_symmetry.space_group_name_H-M   'P 1'
#
loop_
_entity.id
_entity.type
_entity.pdbx_description
1 polymer ?
#
loop_
_entity_poly.entity_id
_entity_poly.type
_entity_poly.pdbx_seq_one_letter_code
_entity_poly.pdbx_strand_id
1 'polypeptide(L)'
;DSTVVQPMRLNPRLSSQVCGQCHSFWEFSNPQSERRANAHGLPYRPGDELAETRFIVQPTKNLGSPAMQAFLAADPGFIRDIFWSDGMVRATGREYNGMIDSPCYRNATTDARTMSCFSCHTMHKTSDDARMIDEWADDQLAARAVGNQACLQCHARTIQDVTAHTHHPADSAGSSCYNCHMPYTTYGLLKTIRSHQISSPSVRATVDTGRPDACNLCHLDKTLAWTADYLEKWYATAKPRLGDEEQSVAASLLWLLSGDAGQRAIVAQSLGWAPAQQASGTGWIAPYLALFLDDPYDAVRYIASRSLKTLPGFQAFAFDYVAPQTTRAAQRIQAMQIWRATRDGRIPGRAQLLINADGSFNAEVINRLSRERNNRRVVYRE
;
A
#
# COMPACT_ATOMS: atom_id res chain seq x y z
N ASP A 1 2.49 -40.16 -7.82
CA ASP A 1 3.50 -39.58 -8.71
C ASP A 1 4.43 -38.71 -7.87
N SER A 2 5.70 -39.07 -7.77
CA SER A 2 6.72 -38.32 -6.99
C SER A 2 7.31 -37.14 -7.77
N THR A 3 6.89 -36.94 -9.03
CA THR A 3 7.38 -35.84 -9.89
C THR A 3 6.54 -34.56 -9.76
N VAL A 4 5.37 -34.65 -9.12
CA VAL A 4 4.45 -33.53 -8.91
C VAL A 4 4.37 -33.19 -7.43
N VAL A 5 4.73 -31.96 -7.09
CA VAL A 5 4.64 -31.44 -5.73
C VAL A 5 3.35 -30.65 -5.57
N GLN A 6 2.53 -31.05 -4.60
CA GLN A 6 1.36 -30.28 -4.18
C GLN A 6 1.77 -29.34 -3.04
N PRO A 7 1.79 -28.01 -3.23
CA PRO A 7 2.34 -27.08 -2.23
C PRO A 7 1.68 -27.21 -0.84
N MET A 8 0.37 -27.47 -0.80
CA MET A 8 -0.38 -27.66 0.46
C MET A 8 0.04 -28.90 1.27
N ARG A 9 0.85 -29.81 0.71
CA ARG A 9 1.42 -30.96 1.45
C ARG A 9 2.81 -30.67 2.02
N LEU A 10 3.42 -29.54 1.66
CA LEU A 10 4.69 -29.09 2.22
C LEU A 10 4.45 -28.38 3.56
N ASN A 11 5.49 -28.29 4.38
CA ASN A 11 5.47 -27.35 5.50
C ASN A 11 5.26 -25.91 4.97
N PRO A 12 4.68 -24.99 5.76
CA PRO A 12 4.27 -23.66 5.31
C PRO A 12 5.43 -22.81 4.76
N ARG A 13 6.66 -23.04 5.21
CA ARG A 13 7.84 -22.32 4.71
C ARG A 13 8.17 -22.75 3.28
N LEU A 14 8.36 -24.05 3.05
CA LEU A 14 8.61 -24.60 1.72
C LEU A 14 7.42 -24.37 0.78
N SER A 15 6.19 -24.49 1.29
CA SER A 15 4.98 -24.17 0.52
C SER A 15 4.98 -22.72 0.02
N SER A 16 5.40 -21.77 0.84
CA SER A 16 5.42 -20.35 0.45
C SER A 16 6.51 -20.05 -0.58
N GLN A 17 7.61 -20.79 -0.54
CA GLN A 17 8.72 -20.65 -1.47
C GLN A 17 8.36 -21.05 -2.90
N VAL A 18 7.38 -21.95 -3.09
CA VAL A 18 6.83 -22.27 -4.42
C VAL A 18 6.27 -21.01 -5.08
N CYS A 19 5.50 -20.20 -4.34
CA CYS A 19 5.00 -18.91 -4.82
C CYS A 19 6.13 -17.87 -4.90
N GLY A 20 7.04 -17.88 -3.93
CA GLY A 20 8.20 -17.00 -3.85
C GLY A 20 9.15 -17.11 -5.05
N GLN A 21 9.16 -18.23 -5.78
CA GLN A 21 9.92 -18.36 -7.02
C GLN A 21 9.58 -17.25 -8.04
N CYS A 22 8.32 -16.83 -8.10
CA CYS A 22 7.84 -15.82 -9.03
C CYS A 22 7.43 -14.52 -8.33
N HIS A 23 6.81 -14.61 -7.15
CA HIS A 23 6.28 -13.47 -6.39
C HIS A 23 7.29 -12.93 -5.36
N SER A 24 8.57 -12.95 -5.69
CA SER A 24 9.60 -12.36 -4.84
C SER A 24 10.65 -11.59 -5.64
N PHE A 25 11.32 -10.68 -4.96
CA PHE A 25 12.48 -9.99 -5.49
C PHE A 25 13.70 -10.81 -5.12
N TRP A 26 14.31 -11.41 -6.13
CA TRP A 26 15.49 -12.23 -6.00
C TRP A 26 16.46 -11.94 -7.12
N GLU A 27 17.73 -12.24 -6.87
CA GLU A 27 18.80 -12.21 -7.87
C GLU A 27 19.61 -13.51 -7.85
N PHE A 28 20.49 -13.69 -8.82
CA PHE A 28 21.54 -14.71 -8.72
C PHE A 28 22.68 -14.19 -7.85
N SER A 29 23.12 -15.00 -6.88
CA SER A 29 24.22 -14.62 -5.97
C SER A 29 25.55 -14.37 -6.70
N ASN A 30 25.72 -14.89 -7.92
CA ASN A 30 26.89 -14.66 -8.76
C ASN A 30 26.58 -14.91 -10.26
N PRO A 31 27.40 -14.39 -11.18
CA PRO A 31 27.19 -14.54 -12.64
C PRO A 31 27.30 -15.99 -13.17
N GLN A 32 27.96 -16.90 -12.46
CA GLN A 32 28.09 -18.30 -12.90
C GLN A 32 26.76 -19.04 -12.71
N SER A 33 26.08 -18.81 -11.58
CA SER A 33 24.74 -19.32 -11.30
C SER A 33 23.72 -18.84 -12.34
N GLU A 34 23.77 -17.55 -12.70
CA GLU A 34 22.93 -16.97 -13.75
C GLU A 34 23.18 -17.64 -15.10
N ARG A 35 24.44 -17.73 -15.54
CA ARG A 35 24.79 -18.39 -16.81
C ARG A 35 24.31 -19.84 -16.86
N ARG A 36 24.46 -20.58 -15.75
CA ARG A 36 23.97 -21.96 -15.67
C ARG A 36 22.45 -22.02 -15.83
N ALA A 37 21.73 -21.13 -15.15
CA ALA A 37 20.27 -21.05 -15.24
C ALA A 37 19.80 -20.67 -16.66
N ASN A 38 20.50 -19.76 -17.34
CA ASN A 38 20.18 -19.38 -18.72
C ASN A 38 20.41 -20.53 -19.71
N ALA A 39 21.41 -21.38 -19.48
CA ALA A 39 21.73 -22.50 -20.36
C ALA A 39 20.94 -23.80 -20.07
N HIS A 40 20.50 -24.02 -18.82
CA HIS A 40 19.92 -25.31 -18.39
C HIS A 40 18.54 -25.16 -17.73
N GLY A 41 18.00 -23.94 -17.68
CA GLY A 41 16.77 -23.61 -16.97
C GLY A 41 16.99 -23.35 -15.48
N LEU A 42 15.95 -22.83 -14.83
CA LEU A 42 15.98 -22.49 -13.41
C LEU A 42 16.17 -23.76 -12.55
N PRO A 43 17.15 -23.77 -11.63
CA PRO A 43 17.49 -24.98 -10.85
C PRO A 43 16.53 -25.28 -9.69
N TYR A 44 15.74 -24.30 -9.23
CA TYR A 44 14.78 -24.51 -8.15
C TYR A 44 13.74 -25.57 -8.54
N ARG A 45 13.41 -26.45 -7.60
CA ARG A 45 12.27 -27.37 -7.70
C ARG A 45 11.33 -27.11 -6.52
N PRO A 46 10.00 -27.11 -6.72
CA PRO A 46 9.05 -26.97 -5.62
C PRO A 46 9.32 -28.00 -4.53
N GLY A 47 9.42 -27.56 -3.27
CA GLY A 47 9.81 -28.41 -2.13
C GLY A 47 11.26 -28.27 -1.70
N ASP A 48 12.14 -27.72 -2.55
CA ASP A 48 13.50 -27.34 -2.15
C ASP A 48 13.52 -25.97 -1.44
N GLU A 49 14.66 -25.64 -0.84
CA GLU A 49 14.92 -24.30 -0.29
C GLU A 49 15.30 -23.31 -1.41
N LEU A 50 14.42 -22.35 -1.70
CA LEU A 50 14.58 -21.34 -2.74
C LEU A 50 15.88 -20.55 -2.57
N ALA A 51 16.26 -20.25 -1.33
CA ALA A 51 17.47 -19.50 -1.00
C ALA A 51 18.77 -20.26 -1.34
N GLU A 52 18.74 -21.57 -1.57
CA GLU A 52 19.91 -22.33 -2.03
C GLU A 52 20.25 -22.03 -3.49
N THR A 53 19.26 -21.59 -4.27
CA THR A 53 19.44 -21.31 -5.69
C THR A 53 19.27 -19.83 -6.06
N ARG A 54 18.82 -19.00 -5.11
CA ARG A 54 18.51 -17.58 -5.29
C ARG A 54 18.97 -16.73 -4.13
N PHE A 55 19.44 -15.53 -4.44
CA PHE A 55 19.62 -14.48 -3.46
C PHE A 55 18.28 -13.77 -3.24
N ILE A 56 17.54 -14.14 -2.18
CA ILE A 56 16.29 -13.44 -1.83
C ILE A 56 16.62 -12.09 -1.21
N VAL A 57 16.22 -11.01 -1.86
CA VAL A 57 16.49 -9.64 -1.40
C VAL A 57 15.65 -9.32 -0.16
N GLN A 58 16.30 -9.07 0.97
CA GLN A 58 15.66 -8.76 2.25
C GLN A 58 16.49 -7.69 2.96
N PRO A 59 16.22 -6.38 2.74
CA PRO A 59 17.02 -5.30 3.34
C PRO A 59 17.15 -5.41 4.86
N THR A 60 16.12 -5.92 5.53
CA THR A 60 16.11 -6.16 6.98
C THR A 60 17.12 -7.23 7.45
N LYS A 61 17.60 -8.09 6.55
CA LYS A 61 18.47 -9.24 6.86
C LYS A 61 19.83 -9.20 6.18
N ASN A 62 19.89 -8.80 4.91
CA ASN A 62 21.08 -8.98 4.08
C ASN A 62 21.64 -7.69 3.46
N LEU A 63 21.25 -6.51 3.97
CA LEU A 63 21.73 -5.22 3.47
C LEU A 63 23.27 -5.12 3.44
N GLY A 64 23.94 -5.60 4.49
CA GLY A 64 25.40 -5.57 4.60
C GLY A 64 26.13 -6.72 3.89
N SER A 65 25.43 -7.63 3.21
CA SER A 65 26.08 -8.76 2.55
C SER A 65 26.89 -8.31 1.31
N PRO A 66 28.01 -8.97 0.97
CA PRO A 66 28.81 -8.61 -0.20
C PRO A 66 28.00 -8.58 -1.51
N ALA A 67 27.08 -9.53 -1.70
CA ALA A 67 26.19 -9.56 -2.86
C ALA A 67 25.29 -8.32 -2.91
N MET A 68 24.66 -7.95 -1.80
CA MET A 68 23.82 -6.75 -1.75
C MET A 68 24.60 -5.47 -2.02
N GLN A 69 25.80 -5.34 -1.45
CA GLN A 69 26.66 -4.19 -1.69
C GLN A 69 27.08 -4.09 -3.17
N ALA A 70 27.32 -5.23 -3.83
CA ALA A 70 27.58 -5.27 -5.26
C ALA A 70 26.36 -4.83 -6.09
N PHE A 71 25.15 -5.28 -5.75
CA PHE A 71 23.92 -4.84 -6.43
C PHE A 71 23.68 -3.33 -6.26
N LEU A 72 23.86 -2.81 -5.04
CA LEU A 72 23.71 -1.38 -4.75
C LEU A 72 24.77 -0.52 -5.45
N ALA A 73 26.00 -1.03 -5.60
CA ALA A 73 27.06 -0.35 -6.35
C ALA A 73 26.76 -0.30 -7.86
N ALA A 74 26.18 -1.37 -8.40
CA ALA A 74 25.76 -1.42 -9.80
C ALA A 74 24.52 -0.55 -10.06
N ASP A 75 23.61 -0.47 -9.08
CA ASP A 75 22.35 0.24 -9.19
C ASP A 75 21.90 0.81 -7.83
N PRO A 76 22.08 2.12 -7.60
CA PRO A 76 21.63 2.78 -6.38
C PRO A 76 20.11 2.73 -6.15
N GLY A 77 19.31 2.42 -7.18
CA GLY A 77 17.86 2.25 -7.09
C GLY A 77 17.42 0.88 -6.61
N PHE A 78 18.30 -0.13 -6.60
CA PHE A 78 17.98 -1.55 -6.47
C PHE A 78 17.03 -1.89 -5.31
N ILE A 79 17.27 -1.30 -4.12
CA ILE A 79 16.37 -1.46 -2.96
C ILE A 79 15.26 -0.42 -2.95
N ARG A 80 15.61 0.86 -3.11
CA ARG A 80 14.70 2.00 -2.92
C ARG A 80 13.48 1.97 -3.86
N ASP A 81 13.62 1.33 -5.01
CA ASP A 81 12.57 1.23 -6.03
C ASP A 81 11.56 0.11 -5.72
N ILE A 82 11.94 -0.87 -4.88
CA ILE A 82 11.11 -2.04 -4.50
C ILE A 82 10.65 -1.98 -3.04
N PHE A 83 11.44 -1.39 -2.15
CA PHE A 83 11.19 -1.31 -0.72
C PHE A 83 11.17 0.14 -0.20
N TRP A 84 10.38 0.37 0.83
CA TRP A 84 10.55 1.49 1.76
C TRP A 84 11.88 1.36 2.50
N SER A 85 12.37 2.44 3.12
CA SER A 85 13.68 2.44 3.78
C SER A 85 13.77 1.52 5.00
N ASP A 86 12.63 1.10 5.58
CA ASP A 86 12.54 0.06 6.62
C ASP A 86 12.57 -1.37 6.06
N GLY A 87 12.68 -1.54 4.75
CA GLY A 87 12.66 -2.83 4.06
C GLY A 87 11.26 -3.35 3.74
N MET A 88 10.19 -2.61 4.05
CA MET A 88 8.83 -3.03 3.69
C MET A 88 8.57 -2.87 2.19
N VAL A 89 7.91 -3.86 1.58
CA VAL A 89 7.64 -3.86 0.14
C VAL A 89 6.73 -2.69 -0.27
N ARG A 90 7.16 -1.92 -1.28
CA ARG A 90 6.40 -0.81 -1.89
C ARG A 90 5.97 -1.06 -3.34
N ALA A 91 6.40 -2.17 -3.95
CA ALA A 91 6.08 -2.58 -5.32
C ALA A 91 5.30 -3.92 -5.37
N THR A 92 4.36 -4.07 -6.30
CA THR A 92 3.61 -5.33 -6.51
C THR A 92 4.50 -6.46 -7.03
N GLY A 93 4.04 -7.70 -6.92
CA GLY A 93 4.73 -8.90 -7.43
C GLY A 93 5.86 -9.37 -6.52
N ARG A 94 5.97 -8.79 -5.31
CA ARG A 94 7.02 -9.03 -4.31
C ARG A 94 6.44 -9.46 -2.96
N GLU A 95 5.23 -10.01 -2.99
CA GLU A 95 4.42 -10.31 -1.80
C GLU A 95 5.10 -11.34 -0.90
N TYR A 96 5.90 -12.27 -1.46
CA TYR A 96 6.69 -13.20 -0.67
C TYR A 96 7.71 -12.48 0.22
N ASN A 97 8.41 -11.44 -0.27
CA ASN A 97 9.36 -10.67 0.55
C ASN A 97 8.65 -10.02 1.74
N GLY A 98 7.46 -9.46 1.53
CA GLY A 98 6.67 -8.87 2.62
C GLY A 98 6.17 -9.94 3.61
N MET A 99 5.68 -11.07 3.08
CA MET A 99 5.13 -12.15 3.88
C MET A 99 6.19 -12.76 4.81
N ILE A 100 7.41 -13.04 4.30
CA ILE A 100 8.48 -13.61 5.13
C ILE A 100 9.03 -12.66 6.19
N ASP A 101 8.85 -11.35 5.99
CA ASP A 101 9.20 -10.32 6.96
C ASP A 101 8.10 -10.02 7.98
N SER A 102 6.92 -10.62 7.81
CA SER A 102 5.84 -10.54 8.79
C SER A 102 6.18 -11.30 10.07
N PRO A 103 5.83 -10.80 11.27
CA PRO A 103 5.97 -11.54 12.52
C PRO A 103 5.26 -12.89 12.50
N CYS A 104 4.13 -13.00 11.79
CA CYS A 104 3.36 -14.23 11.61
C CYS A 104 4.10 -15.34 10.84
N TYR A 105 5.18 -15.01 10.12
CA TYR A 105 6.06 -15.97 9.44
C TYR A 105 7.39 -16.12 10.17
N ARG A 106 8.01 -14.99 10.53
CA ARG A 106 9.35 -14.93 11.11
C ARG A 106 9.38 -15.48 12.54
N ASN A 107 8.39 -15.14 13.35
CA ASN A 107 8.36 -15.48 14.78
C ASN A 107 7.48 -16.71 15.07
N ALA A 108 6.97 -17.37 14.03
CA ALA A 108 6.15 -18.56 14.19
C ALA A 108 6.99 -19.72 14.76
N THR A 109 6.47 -20.35 15.80
CA THR A 109 7.15 -21.42 16.56
C THR A 109 6.80 -22.83 16.10
N THR A 110 5.73 -22.99 15.31
CA THR A 110 5.27 -24.28 14.78
C THR A 110 4.68 -24.09 13.39
N ASP A 111 4.60 -25.15 12.59
CA ASP A 111 4.00 -25.12 11.26
C ASP A 111 2.54 -24.66 11.30
N ALA A 112 1.74 -25.16 12.24
CA ALA A 112 0.35 -24.75 12.43
C ALA A 112 0.18 -23.25 12.77
N ARG A 113 1.25 -22.58 13.21
CA ARG A 113 1.29 -21.15 13.57
C ARG A 113 2.05 -20.31 12.55
N THR A 114 2.56 -20.91 11.48
CA THR A 114 3.34 -20.23 10.46
C THR A 114 2.43 -19.82 9.32
N MET A 115 2.35 -18.51 9.06
CA MET A 115 1.63 -17.98 7.91
C MET A 115 2.23 -18.52 6.60
N SER A 116 1.40 -18.76 5.60
CA SER A 116 1.81 -19.08 4.24
C SER A 116 0.88 -18.42 3.22
N CYS A 117 1.21 -18.49 1.94
CA CYS A 117 0.30 -18.05 0.88
C CYS A 117 -1.07 -18.74 0.99
N PHE A 118 -1.09 -20.02 1.35
CA PHE A 118 -2.31 -20.82 1.53
C PHE A 118 -3.06 -20.57 2.86
N SER A 119 -2.51 -19.74 3.75
CA SER A 119 -3.30 -19.21 4.87
C SER A 119 -4.48 -18.36 4.38
N CYS A 120 -4.32 -17.70 3.22
CA CYS A 120 -5.31 -16.80 2.64
C CYS A 120 -5.78 -17.21 1.23
N HIS A 121 -4.89 -17.71 0.37
CA HIS A 121 -5.20 -18.03 -1.03
C HIS A 121 -5.55 -19.51 -1.23
N THR A 122 -6.35 -19.77 -2.26
CA THR A 122 -6.56 -21.12 -2.81
C THR A 122 -6.40 -21.06 -4.32
N MET A 123 -5.76 -22.06 -4.91
CA MET A 123 -5.55 -22.10 -6.37
C MET A 123 -6.77 -22.62 -7.13
N HIS A 124 -7.74 -23.18 -6.42
CA HIS A 124 -8.99 -23.69 -6.99
C HIS A 124 -10.16 -23.22 -6.14
N LYS A 125 -11.20 -22.71 -6.79
CA LYS A 125 -12.45 -22.35 -6.13
C LYS A 125 -13.09 -23.61 -5.57
N THR A 126 -13.38 -23.58 -4.28
CA THR A 126 -14.04 -24.70 -3.60
C THR A 126 -15.54 -24.65 -3.85
N SER A 127 -16.22 -25.80 -3.76
CA SER A 127 -17.65 -25.90 -4.04
C SER A 127 -18.53 -25.20 -3.00
N ASP A 128 -18.00 -24.93 -1.81
CA ASP A 128 -18.64 -24.19 -0.71
C ASP A 128 -18.45 -22.67 -0.81
N ASP A 129 -17.62 -22.17 -1.73
CA ASP A 129 -17.51 -20.75 -2.00
C ASP A 129 -18.69 -20.28 -2.86
N ALA A 130 -19.55 -19.42 -2.32
CA ALA A 130 -20.78 -18.97 -2.99
C ALA A 130 -20.52 -17.93 -4.10
N ARG A 131 -19.32 -17.35 -4.17
CA ARG A 131 -18.98 -16.31 -5.15
C ARG A 131 -19.00 -16.85 -6.57
N MET A 132 -19.11 -15.96 -7.55
CA MET A 132 -18.90 -16.32 -8.96
C MET A 132 -17.41 -16.56 -9.25
N ILE A 133 -17.08 -17.24 -10.35
CA ILE A 133 -15.69 -17.60 -10.66
C ILE A 133 -14.80 -16.38 -10.92
N ASP A 134 -15.36 -15.35 -11.55
CA ASP A 134 -14.70 -14.07 -11.82
C ASP A 134 -14.45 -13.28 -10.52
N GLU A 135 -15.44 -13.23 -9.63
CA GLU A 135 -15.30 -12.63 -8.31
C GLU A 135 -14.26 -13.36 -7.44
N TRP A 136 -14.23 -14.69 -7.47
CA TRP A 136 -13.22 -15.46 -6.74
C TRP A 136 -11.82 -15.31 -7.34
N ALA A 137 -11.72 -15.27 -8.68
CA ALA A 137 -10.44 -15.17 -9.38
C ALA A 137 -9.76 -13.81 -9.15
N ASP A 138 -10.53 -12.78 -8.79
CA ASP A 138 -10.00 -11.54 -8.23
C ASP A 138 -9.36 -11.83 -6.87
N ASP A 139 -8.03 -11.78 -6.82
CA ASP A 139 -7.15 -12.14 -5.70
C ASP A 139 -7.11 -13.63 -5.27
N GLN A 140 -7.93 -14.54 -5.81
CA GLN A 140 -7.90 -15.98 -5.51
C GLN A 140 -7.95 -16.31 -4.01
N LEU A 141 -8.64 -15.47 -3.23
CA LEU A 141 -8.78 -15.66 -1.79
C LEU A 141 -9.67 -16.87 -1.50
N ALA A 142 -9.32 -17.66 -0.49
CA ALA A 142 -10.25 -18.63 0.08
C ALA A 142 -11.44 -17.91 0.72
N ALA A 143 -12.62 -18.53 0.77
CA ALA A 143 -13.82 -17.91 1.35
C ALA A 143 -13.60 -17.37 2.79
N ARG A 144 -12.86 -18.12 3.62
CA ARG A 144 -12.48 -17.70 4.99
C ARG A 144 -11.56 -16.47 5.04
N ALA A 145 -10.92 -16.11 3.93
CA ALA A 145 -9.93 -15.03 3.84
C ALA A 145 -10.49 -13.75 3.22
N VAL A 146 -11.79 -13.71 2.91
CA VAL A 146 -12.47 -12.48 2.50
C VAL A 146 -12.65 -11.52 3.70
N GLY A 147 -12.81 -12.07 4.90
CA GLY A 147 -12.99 -11.32 6.14
C GLY A 147 -11.95 -11.68 7.22
N ASN A 148 -12.15 -11.14 8.43
CA ASN A 148 -11.19 -11.26 9.54
C ASN A 148 -10.85 -12.72 9.95
N GLN A 149 -11.61 -13.72 9.47
CA GLN A 149 -11.39 -15.12 9.82
C GLN A 149 -9.99 -15.65 9.45
N ALA A 150 -9.35 -15.13 8.40
CA ALA A 150 -7.95 -15.50 8.12
C ALA A 150 -6.96 -15.00 9.18
N CYS A 151 -7.27 -13.93 9.91
CA CYS A 151 -6.45 -13.47 11.03
C CYS A 151 -6.82 -14.25 12.30
N LEU A 152 -8.12 -14.46 12.53
CA LEU A 152 -8.66 -15.04 13.76
C LEU A 152 -8.33 -16.52 13.94
N GLN A 153 -7.97 -17.24 12.86
CA GLN A 153 -7.42 -18.61 12.96
C GLN A 153 -6.21 -18.69 13.92
N CYS A 154 -5.42 -17.61 13.96
CA CYS A 154 -4.24 -17.51 14.82
C CYS A 154 -4.43 -16.52 15.97
N HIS A 155 -5.31 -15.54 15.83
CA HIS A 155 -5.54 -14.44 16.78
C HIS A 155 -6.90 -14.57 17.51
N ALA A 156 -7.25 -15.78 17.94
CA ALA A 156 -8.56 -16.08 18.53
C ALA A 156 -8.91 -15.22 19.76
N ARG A 157 -7.93 -14.77 20.55
CA ARG A 157 -8.19 -13.89 21.70
C ARG A 157 -8.80 -12.54 21.30
N THR A 158 -8.51 -12.07 20.09
CA THR A 158 -9.03 -10.80 19.55
C THR A 158 -10.49 -10.93 19.12
N ILE A 159 -11.02 -12.16 18.94
CA ILE A 159 -12.41 -12.38 18.50
C ILE A 159 -13.45 -11.93 19.53
N GLN A 160 -13.06 -11.90 20.81
CA GLN A 160 -14.00 -11.70 21.91
C GLN A 160 -14.56 -10.27 21.94
N ASP A 161 -13.78 -9.30 21.48
CA ASP A 161 -14.24 -7.92 21.31
C ASP A 161 -13.41 -7.19 20.23
N VAL A 162 -13.86 -7.34 18.97
CA VAL A 162 -13.22 -6.64 17.83
C VAL A 162 -13.28 -5.13 18.02
N THR A 163 -14.34 -4.59 18.62
CA THR A 163 -14.52 -3.15 18.78
C THR A 163 -13.60 -2.57 19.83
N ALA A 164 -13.31 -3.30 20.91
CA ALA A 164 -12.30 -2.92 21.88
C ALA A 164 -10.89 -2.96 21.30
N HIS A 165 -10.63 -3.87 20.35
CA HIS A 165 -9.33 -3.93 19.69
C HIS A 165 -9.16 -2.84 18.62
N THR A 166 -10.17 -2.62 17.78
CA THR A 166 -10.06 -1.73 16.61
C THR A 166 -10.47 -0.30 16.94
N HIS A 167 -11.24 -0.09 18.00
CA HIS A 167 -11.90 1.16 18.34
C HIS A 167 -12.85 1.69 17.24
N HIS A 168 -13.33 0.79 16.38
CA HIS A 168 -14.31 1.08 15.34
C HIS A 168 -15.59 0.27 15.57
N PRO A 169 -16.75 0.71 15.02
CA PRO A 169 -17.96 -0.11 15.01
C PRO A 169 -17.70 -1.49 14.37
N ALA A 170 -18.29 -2.55 14.91
CA ALA A 170 -18.01 -3.93 14.51
C ALA A 170 -18.16 -4.18 13.01
N ASP A 171 -19.22 -3.63 12.41
CA ASP A 171 -19.56 -3.83 11.00
C ASP A 171 -18.95 -2.77 10.06
N SER A 172 -18.07 -1.91 10.59
CA SER A 172 -17.42 -0.88 9.78
C SER A 172 -16.15 -1.40 9.10
N ALA A 173 -15.74 -0.74 8.01
CA ALA A 173 -14.46 -1.03 7.36
C ALA A 173 -13.26 -0.86 8.30
N GLY A 174 -13.35 -0.01 9.33
CA GLY A 174 -12.30 0.16 10.34
C GLY A 174 -12.12 -1.05 11.26
N SER A 175 -13.10 -1.96 11.32
CA SER A 175 -13.00 -3.22 12.06
C SER A 175 -12.43 -4.37 11.22
N SER A 176 -12.03 -4.12 9.96
CA SER A 176 -11.32 -5.10 9.14
C SER A 176 -9.84 -5.14 9.52
N CYS A 177 -9.33 -6.29 9.98
CA CYS A 177 -7.92 -6.47 10.35
C CYS A 177 -6.97 -6.04 9.23
N TYR A 178 -7.35 -6.34 7.97
CA TYR A 178 -6.57 -6.00 6.78
C TYR A 178 -6.36 -4.50 6.61
N ASN A 179 -7.32 -3.66 6.98
CA ASN A 179 -7.23 -2.22 6.72
C ASN A 179 -6.19 -1.52 7.59
N CYS A 180 -5.91 -2.05 8.79
CA CYS A 180 -4.86 -1.55 9.66
C CYS A 180 -3.54 -2.31 9.48
N HIS A 181 -3.59 -3.64 9.39
CA HIS A 181 -2.40 -4.49 9.42
C HIS A 181 -1.82 -4.83 8.05
N MET A 182 -2.59 -4.63 6.97
CA MET A 182 -2.20 -4.85 5.58
C MET A 182 -2.68 -3.66 4.72
N PRO A 183 -2.23 -2.42 5.02
CA PRO A 183 -2.71 -1.22 4.36
C PRO A 183 -2.31 -1.18 2.88
N TYR A 184 -3.01 -0.35 2.09
CA TYR A 184 -2.77 -0.16 0.66
C TYR A 184 -1.51 0.67 0.36
N THR A 185 -0.35 0.22 0.83
CA THR A 185 0.95 0.92 0.72
C THR A 185 1.88 0.36 -0.35
N THR A 186 1.41 -0.61 -1.14
CA THR A 186 2.16 -1.25 -2.22
C THR A 186 1.53 -0.83 -3.55
N TYR A 187 2.34 -0.37 -4.49
CA TYR A 187 1.87 0.17 -5.77
C TYR A 187 2.36 -0.66 -6.96
N GLY A 188 1.50 -0.84 -7.96
CA GLY A 188 1.84 -1.44 -9.25
C GLY A 188 0.62 -1.59 -10.14
N LEU A 189 0.82 -1.76 -11.45
CA LEU A 189 -0.26 -1.88 -12.45
C LEU A 189 -1.35 -0.80 -12.32
N LEU A 190 -0.94 0.46 -12.08
CA LEU A 190 -1.83 1.62 -11.94
C LEU A 190 -2.88 1.50 -10.80
N LYS A 191 -2.60 0.65 -9.80
CA LYS A 191 -3.37 0.54 -8.56
C LYS A 191 -2.45 0.36 -7.36
N THR A 192 -3.02 0.49 -6.17
CA THR A 192 -2.40 0.01 -4.95
C THR A 192 -3.05 -1.29 -4.51
N ILE A 193 -2.24 -2.15 -3.89
CA ILE A 193 -2.65 -3.41 -3.28
C ILE A 193 -2.26 -3.40 -1.80
N ARG A 194 -2.84 -4.36 -1.07
CA ARG A 194 -2.52 -4.56 0.35
C ARG A 194 -1.06 -4.98 0.51
N SER A 195 -0.37 -4.37 1.47
CA SER A 195 0.94 -4.86 1.86
C SER A 195 0.83 -6.26 2.46
N HIS A 196 1.69 -7.17 2.00
CA HIS A 196 1.79 -8.52 2.53
C HIS A 196 2.76 -8.65 3.70
N GLN A 197 3.35 -7.53 4.15
CA GLN A 197 4.08 -7.47 5.41
C GLN A 197 3.14 -7.03 6.53
N ILE A 198 2.60 -8.01 7.26
CA ILE A 198 1.66 -7.78 8.36
C ILE A 198 2.39 -7.05 9.47
N SER A 199 1.92 -5.85 9.80
CA SER A 199 2.53 -4.95 10.77
C SER A 199 1.46 -4.20 11.55
N SER A 200 1.80 -3.60 12.70
CA SER A 200 0.90 -2.67 13.38
C SER A 200 1.14 -1.23 12.89
N PRO A 201 0.10 -0.37 12.80
CA PRO A 201 0.25 1.05 12.49
C PRO A 201 1.27 1.73 13.40
N SER A 202 2.05 2.66 12.86
CA SER A 202 3.14 3.32 13.59
C SER A 202 3.52 4.64 12.93
N VAL A 203 3.21 5.74 13.62
CA VAL A 203 3.61 7.08 13.18
C VAL A 203 5.14 7.20 13.11
N ARG A 204 5.88 6.50 13.97
CA ARG A 204 7.36 6.49 13.90
C ARG A 204 7.84 5.91 12.56
N ALA A 205 7.28 4.78 12.13
CA ALA A 205 7.64 4.19 10.85
C ALA A 205 7.35 5.15 9.68
N THR A 206 6.23 5.86 9.74
CA THR A 206 5.87 6.87 8.73
C THR A 206 6.83 8.05 8.71
N VAL A 207 7.23 8.60 9.87
CA VAL A 207 8.21 9.70 9.96
C VAL A 207 9.57 9.25 9.44
N ASP A 208 10.01 8.05 9.80
CA ASP A 208 11.34 7.53 9.46
C ASP A 208 11.46 7.12 7.97
N THR A 209 10.34 6.76 7.32
CA THR A 209 10.36 6.12 5.99
C THR A 209 9.55 6.84 4.91
N GLY A 210 8.64 7.72 5.29
CA GLY A 210 7.64 8.32 4.41
C GLY A 210 6.50 7.38 4.02
N ARG A 211 6.48 6.11 4.46
CA ARG A 211 5.39 5.18 4.16
C ARG A 211 4.08 5.70 4.78
N PRO A 212 2.99 5.86 3.99
CA PRO A 212 1.71 6.31 4.52
C PRO A 212 1.18 5.41 5.65
N ASP A 213 0.73 6.02 6.74
CA ASP A 213 0.15 5.31 7.88
C ASP A 213 -1.28 4.82 7.56
N ALA A 214 -1.62 3.62 8.02
CA ALA A 214 -2.91 2.99 7.77
C ALA A 214 -4.10 3.84 8.25
N CYS A 215 -3.98 4.50 9.41
CA CYS A 215 -5.04 5.36 9.94
C CYS A 215 -5.31 6.54 9.00
N ASN A 216 -4.26 7.17 8.50
CA ASN A 216 -4.34 8.34 7.62
C ASN A 216 -4.69 8.01 6.16
N LEU A 217 -4.75 6.73 5.77
CA LEU A 217 -5.32 6.29 4.49
C LEU A 217 -6.86 6.18 4.51
N CYS A 218 -7.47 6.12 5.71
CA CYS A 218 -8.92 6.29 5.90
C CYS A 218 -9.24 7.72 6.35
N HIS A 219 -8.57 8.18 7.41
CA HIS A 219 -8.72 9.51 8.00
C HIS A 219 -7.81 10.52 7.30
N LEU A 220 -8.06 10.70 6.00
CA LEU A 220 -7.35 11.58 5.09
C LEU A 220 -7.37 13.05 5.55
N ASP A 221 -8.31 13.43 6.41
CA ASP A 221 -8.46 14.78 6.97
C ASP A 221 -7.73 15.01 8.31
N LYS A 222 -6.93 14.04 8.78
CA LYS A 222 -6.23 14.08 10.06
C LYS A 222 -4.72 14.18 9.89
N THR A 223 -4.08 14.81 10.89
CA THR A 223 -2.62 14.98 10.99
C THR A 223 -1.96 13.69 11.48
N LEU A 224 -0.63 13.61 11.42
CA LEU A 224 0.09 12.50 12.07
C LEU A 224 0.10 12.63 13.59
N ALA A 225 0.05 13.85 14.12
CA ALA A 225 -0.13 14.07 15.56
C ALA A 225 -1.44 13.46 16.09
N TRP A 226 -2.54 13.64 15.35
CA TRP A 226 -3.82 13.00 15.69
C TRP A 226 -3.68 11.47 15.76
N THR A 227 -3.03 10.86 14.78
CA THR A 227 -2.79 9.41 14.78
C THR A 227 -1.91 8.99 15.96
N ALA A 228 -0.85 9.75 16.25
CA ALA A 228 0.05 9.46 17.35
C ALA A 228 -0.65 9.53 18.73
N ASP A 229 -1.57 10.49 18.90
CA ASP A 229 -2.41 10.61 20.11
C ASP A 229 -3.28 9.38 20.33
N TYR A 230 -3.94 8.90 19.28
CA TYR A 230 -4.81 7.72 19.38
C TYR A 230 -4.02 6.43 19.56
N LEU A 231 -2.89 6.26 18.87
CA LEU A 231 -2.04 5.07 19.05
C LEU A 231 -1.43 5.00 20.45
N GLU A 232 -1.04 6.14 21.04
CA GLU A 232 -0.59 6.20 22.43
C GLU A 232 -1.72 5.86 23.40
N LYS A 233 -2.88 6.51 23.23
CA LYS A 233 -4.03 6.33 24.12
C LYS A 233 -4.57 4.90 24.12
N TRP A 234 -4.65 4.26 22.95
CA TRP A 234 -5.27 2.94 22.79
C TRP A 234 -4.29 1.78 22.99
N TYR A 235 -3.05 1.93 22.55
CA TYR A 235 -2.09 0.83 22.49
C TYR A 235 -0.77 1.11 23.20
N ALA A 236 -0.66 2.23 23.93
CA ALA A 236 0.57 2.68 24.58
C ALA A 236 1.77 2.78 23.61
N THR A 237 1.51 3.05 22.33
CA THR A 237 2.57 3.24 21.33
C THR A 237 3.22 4.60 21.53
N ALA A 238 4.54 4.62 21.75
CA ALA A 238 5.27 5.85 22.03
C ALA A 238 5.18 6.85 20.86
N LYS A 239 4.84 8.10 21.17
CA LYS A 239 4.80 9.20 20.20
C LYS A 239 6.22 9.53 19.72
N PRO A 240 6.46 9.59 18.39
CA PRO A 240 7.71 10.16 17.89
C PRO A 240 7.69 11.69 18.03
N ARG A 241 8.86 12.31 17.88
CA ARG A 241 8.94 13.75 17.70
C ARG A 241 8.39 14.10 16.31
N LEU A 242 7.45 15.04 16.27
CA LEU A 242 6.83 15.54 15.03
C LEU A 242 7.28 16.98 14.78
N GLY A 243 7.44 17.34 13.50
CA GLY A 243 7.61 18.73 13.08
C GLY A 243 6.28 19.47 13.05
N ASP A 244 6.32 20.76 12.72
CA ASP A 244 5.13 21.61 12.72
C ASP A 244 4.10 21.18 11.66
N GLU A 245 4.58 20.67 10.52
CA GLU A 245 3.71 20.21 9.44
C GLU A 245 2.98 18.91 9.82
N GLU A 246 3.66 17.93 10.38
CA GLU A 246 3.02 16.68 10.82
C GLU A 246 2.01 16.90 11.96
N GLN A 247 2.15 18.01 12.69
CA GLN A 247 1.21 18.42 13.73
C GLN A 247 0.00 19.16 13.19
N SER A 248 0.17 19.98 12.15
CA SER A 248 -0.83 20.97 11.73
C SER A 248 -1.52 20.65 10.41
N VAL A 249 -0.88 19.90 9.49
CA VAL A 249 -1.41 19.56 8.17
C VAL A 249 -1.83 18.09 8.12
N ALA A 250 -2.96 17.81 7.46
CA ALA A 250 -3.41 16.45 7.26
C ALA A 250 -2.33 15.64 6.54
N ALA A 251 -2.02 14.45 7.06
CA ALA A 251 -0.90 13.65 6.58
C ALA A 251 -1.04 13.30 5.09
N SER A 252 -2.28 13.06 4.66
CA SER A 252 -2.61 12.81 3.25
C SER A 252 -2.18 13.97 2.34
N LEU A 253 -2.33 15.23 2.77
CA LEU A 253 -1.97 16.40 1.98
C LEU A 253 -0.46 16.61 1.94
N LEU A 254 0.28 16.25 3.00
CA LEU A 254 1.75 16.26 2.96
C LEU A 254 2.25 15.27 1.90
N TRP A 255 1.81 14.01 1.96
CA TRP A 255 2.21 13.00 0.97
C TRP A 255 1.74 13.33 -0.44
N LEU A 256 0.55 13.88 -0.59
CA LEU A 256 -0.01 14.23 -1.89
C LEU A 256 0.73 15.41 -2.51
N LEU A 257 1.01 16.48 -1.76
CA LEU A 257 1.60 17.71 -2.29
C LEU A 257 3.13 17.63 -2.41
N SER A 258 3.81 17.09 -1.39
CA SER A 258 5.28 17.08 -1.31
C SER A 258 5.92 15.69 -1.42
N GLY A 259 5.16 14.59 -1.31
CA GLY A 259 5.67 13.23 -1.38
C GLY A 259 6.16 12.80 -2.78
N ASP A 260 6.86 11.66 -2.84
CA ASP A 260 7.30 11.03 -4.09
C ASP A 260 6.11 10.48 -4.90
N ALA A 261 6.35 10.12 -6.18
CA ALA A 261 5.26 9.70 -7.08
C ALA A 261 4.46 8.49 -6.57
N GLY A 262 5.10 7.58 -5.81
CA GLY A 262 4.42 6.42 -5.21
C GLY A 262 3.52 6.84 -4.05
N GLN A 263 3.98 7.73 -3.18
CA GLN A 263 3.15 8.30 -2.11
C GLN A 263 1.93 9.03 -2.69
N ARG A 264 2.13 9.83 -3.74
CA ARG A 264 1.03 10.54 -4.42
C ARG A 264 0.02 9.58 -5.05
N ALA A 265 0.48 8.50 -5.69
CA ALA A 265 -0.40 7.47 -6.23
C ALA A 265 -1.23 6.78 -5.13
N ILE A 266 -0.61 6.46 -3.98
CA ILE A 266 -1.30 5.85 -2.83
C ILE A 266 -2.39 6.76 -2.28
N VAL A 267 -2.08 8.04 -2.05
CA VAL A 267 -3.07 8.98 -1.52
C VAL A 267 -4.14 9.29 -2.55
N ALA A 268 -3.79 9.48 -3.83
CA ALA A 268 -4.75 9.71 -4.90
C ALA A 268 -5.76 8.54 -5.00
N GLN A 269 -5.32 7.29 -4.86
CA GLN A 269 -6.22 6.14 -4.80
C GLN A 269 -7.09 6.18 -3.53
N SER A 270 -6.50 6.48 -2.38
CA SER A 270 -7.23 6.52 -1.10
C SER A 270 -8.33 7.58 -1.08
N LEU A 271 -8.12 8.72 -1.74
CA LEU A 271 -9.13 9.76 -1.95
C LEU A 271 -10.34 9.29 -2.78
N GLY A 272 -10.19 8.21 -3.55
CA GLY A 272 -11.26 7.55 -4.31
C GLY A 272 -11.83 6.30 -3.61
N TRP A 273 -11.34 5.94 -2.43
CA TRP A 273 -11.72 4.71 -1.73
C TRP A 273 -12.91 4.98 -0.79
N ALA A 274 -14.01 4.25 -0.97
CA ALA A 274 -15.27 4.52 -0.27
C ALA A 274 -15.16 4.55 1.27
N PRO A 275 -14.45 3.61 1.95
CA PRO A 275 -14.21 3.71 3.39
C PRO A 275 -13.50 5.00 3.83
N ALA A 276 -12.51 5.47 3.07
CA ALA A 276 -11.82 6.71 3.39
C ALA A 276 -12.70 7.94 3.16
N GLN A 277 -13.49 7.94 2.10
CA GLN A 277 -14.48 9.00 1.85
C GLN A 277 -15.55 9.07 2.95
N GLN A 278 -16.00 7.92 3.46
CA GLN A 278 -16.92 7.87 4.60
C GLN A 278 -16.27 8.42 5.88
N ALA A 279 -14.99 8.11 6.12
CA ALA A 279 -14.27 8.55 7.31
C ALA A 279 -13.88 10.04 7.30
N SER A 280 -13.62 10.63 6.13
CA SER A 280 -13.07 11.99 6.00
C SER A 280 -13.99 13.02 5.33
N GLY A 281 -15.09 12.56 4.75
CA GLY A 281 -15.97 13.37 3.91
C GLY A 281 -15.34 13.73 2.55
N THR A 282 -16.19 14.06 1.57
CA THR A 282 -15.78 14.24 0.16
C THR A 282 -15.66 15.69 -0.30
N GLY A 283 -16.26 16.64 0.42
CA GLY A 283 -16.44 18.02 -0.06
C GLY A 283 -15.16 18.79 -0.40
N TRP A 284 -14.01 18.36 0.12
CA TRP A 284 -12.71 19.00 -0.07
C TRP A 284 -11.79 18.23 -1.05
N ILE A 285 -12.16 17.02 -1.47
CA ILE A 285 -11.26 16.09 -2.19
C ILE A 285 -11.02 16.53 -3.64
N ALA A 286 -12.07 16.90 -4.38
CA ALA A 286 -11.98 17.15 -5.82
C ALA A 286 -10.95 18.22 -6.21
N PRO A 287 -10.82 19.37 -5.52
CA PRO A 287 -9.79 20.35 -5.81
C PRO A 287 -8.37 19.80 -5.72
N TYR A 288 -8.08 18.96 -4.73
CA TYR A 288 -6.77 18.34 -4.60
C TYR A 288 -6.53 17.35 -5.74
N LEU A 289 -7.46 16.44 -6.02
CA LEU A 289 -7.31 15.51 -7.15
C LEU A 289 -7.16 16.24 -8.50
N ALA A 290 -7.83 17.37 -8.68
CA ALA A 290 -7.69 18.20 -9.88
C ALA A 290 -6.26 18.72 -10.07
N LEU A 291 -5.53 19.07 -8.99
CA LEU A 291 -4.10 19.44 -9.09
C LEU A 291 -3.26 18.31 -9.69
N PHE A 292 -3.59 17.05 -9.41
CA PHE A 292 -2.84 15.87 -9.87
C PHE A 292 -3.26 15.36 -11.24
N LEU A 293 -4.24 16.00 -11.89
CA LEU A 293 -4.45 15.82 -13.33
C LEU A 293 -3.29 16.37 -14.18
N ASP A 294 -2.37 17.14 -13.59
CA ASP A 294 -1.14 17.58 -14.24
C ASP A 294 0.13 17.06 -13.54
N ASP A 295 0.03 15.93 -12.83
CA ASP A 295 1.22 15.27 -12.27
C ASP A 295 2.20 14.85 -13.38
N PRO A 296 3.53 14.91 -13.18
CA PRO A 296 4.50 14.43 -14.17
C PRO A 296 4.31 12.96 -14.57
N TYR A 297 3.75 12.12 -13.70
CA TYR A 297 3.54 10.69 -13.95
C TYR A 297 2.12 10.42 -14.46
N ASP A 298 2.04 9.82 -15.64
CA ASP A 298 0.80 9.34 -16.29
C ASP A 298 -0.04 8.49 -15.34
N ALA A 299 0.63 7.64 -14.57
CA ALA A 299 -0.01 6.79 -13.58
C ALA A 299 -0.74 7.57 -12.47
N VAL A 300 -0.12 8.63 -11.95
CA VAL A 300 -0.74 9.48 -10.92
C VAL A 300 -1.92 10.23 -11.52
N ARG A 301 -1.78 10.74 -12.76
CA ARG A 301 -2.89 11.40 -13.49
C ARG A 301 -4.07 10.44 -13.71
N TYR A 302 -3.80 9.20 -14.13
CA TYR A 302 -4.80 8.16 -14.31
C TYR A 302 -5.55 7.88 -12.99
N ILE A 303 -4.82 7.64 -11.91
CA ILE A 303 -5.39 7.35 -10.59
C ILE A 303 -6.21 8.53 -10.07
N ALA A 304 -5.70 9.76 -10.19
CA ALA A 304 -6.42 10.96 -9.77
C ALA A 304 -7.75 11.10 -10.52
N SER A 305 -7.76 10.85 -11.84
CA SER A 305 -8.98 10.88 -12.64
C SER A 305 -9.96 9.76 -12.30
N ARG A 306 -9.46 8.55 -12.00
CA ARG A 306 -10.27 7.42 -11.54
C ARG A 306 -10.92 7.73 -10.20
N SER A 307 -10.17 8.30 -9.27
CA SER A 307 -10.67 8.71 -7.96
C SER A 307 -11.66 9.86 -8.05
N LEU A 308 -11.46 10.85 -8.94
CA LEU A 308 -12.43 11.91 -9.18
C LEU A 308 -13.80 11.37 -9.55
N LYS A 309 -13.86 10.36 -10.44
CA LYS A 309 -15.12 9.74 -10.90
C LYS A 309 -15.97 9.12 -9.79
N THR A 310 -15.39 8.88 -8.61
CA THR A 310 -16.11 8.37 -7.43
C THR A 310 -16.85 9.48 -6.67
N LEU A 311 -16.58 10.75 -6.97
CA LEU A 311 -17.16 11.90 -6.28
C LEU A 311 -18.47 12.35 -6.96
N PRO A 312 -19.39 13.00 -6.21
CA PRO A 312 -20.62 13.54 -6.77
C PRO A 312 -20.38 14.49 -7.95
N GLY A 313 -21.07 14.23 -9.07
CA GLY A 313 -21.01 15.05 -10.30
C GLY A 313 -19.86 14.72 -11.25
N PHE A 314 -18.94 13.82 -10.87
CA PHE A 314 -17.80 13.43 -11.68
C PHE A 314 -17.97 12.08 -12.40
N GLN A 315 -19.10 11.40 -12.27
CA GLN A 315 -19.31 10.05 -12.82
C GLN A 315 -19.05 9.99 -14.34
N ALA A 316 -19.41 11.06 -15.06
CA ALA A 316 -19.21 11.19 -16.50
C ALA A 316 -17.95 11.99 -16.88
N PHE A 317 -17.09 12.34 -15.91
CA PHE A 317 -15.90 13.15 -16.17
C PHE A 317 -14.91 12.39 -17.09
N ALA A 318 -14.75 12.89 -18.32
CA ALA A 318 -13.81 12.35 -19.29
C ALA A 318 -12.44 13.04 -19.15
N PHE A 319 -11.39 12.23 -19.03
CA PHE A 319 -10.02 12.73 -18.90
C PHE A 319 -9.07 11.85 -19.70
N ASP A 320 -8.23 12.48 -20.51
CA ASP A 320 -7.14 11.80 -21.21
C ASP A 320 -5.84 12.06 -20.45
N TYR A 321 -5.40 11.05 -19.71
CA TYR A 321 -4.24 11.17 -18.84
C TYR A 321 -2.90 11.19 -19.60
N VAL A 322 -2.89 10.89 -20.90
CA VAL A 322 -1.69 10.98 -21.76
C VAL A 322 -1.74 12.17 -22.73
N ALA A 323 -2.85 12.90 -22.78
CA ALA A 323 -2.97 14.10 -23.60
C ALA A 323 -1.90 15.17 -23.30
N PRO A 324 -1.60 16.07 -24.26
CA PRO A 324 -0.72 17.22 -24.03
C PRO A 324 -1.16 18.07 -22.83
N GLN A 325 -0.20 18.72 -22.17
CA GLN A 325 -0.44 19.52 -20.98
C GLN A 325 -1.52 20.60 -21.17
N THR A 326 -1.60 21.22 -22.35
CA THR A 326 -2.63 22.23 -22.68
C THR A 326 -4.04 21.67 -22.60
N THR A 327 -4.27 20.46 -23.13
CA THR A 327 -5.55 19.76 -23.02
C THR A 327 -5.88 19.42 -21.57
N ARG A 328 -4.91 18.88 -20.83
CA ARG A 328 -5.10 18.53 -19.41
C ARG A 328 -5.38 19.74 -18.54
N ALA A 329 -4.75 20.89 -18.83
CA ALA A 329 -5.02 22.15 -18.14
C ALA A 329 -6.48 22.60 -18.31
N ALA A 330 -7.05 22.45 -19.51
CA ALA A 330 -8.47 22.73 -19.75
C ALA A 330 -9.38 21.76 -18.97
N GLN A 331 -9.07 20.46 -18.97
CA GLN A 331 -9.82 19.45 -18.20
C GLN A 331 -9.73 19.67 -16.68
N ARG A 332 -8.60 20.19 -16.18
CA ARG A 332 -8.46 20.61 -14.77
C ARG A 332 -9.39 21.78 -14.43
N ILE A 333 -9.51 22.76 -15.32
CA ILE A 333 -10.46 23.87 -15.14
C ILE A 333 -11.90 23.34 -15.11
N GLN A 334 -12.25 22.41 -16.01
CA GLN A 334 -13.55 21.75 -16.03
C GLN A 334 -13.82 21.00 -14.72
N ALA A 335 -12.86 20.26 -14.18
CA ALA A 335 -12.98 19.58 -12.89
C ALA A 335 -13.32 20.58 -11.76
N MET A 336 -12.64 21.73 -11.74
CA MET A 336 -12.93 22.78 -10.76
C MET A 336 -14.32 23.42 -10.95
N GLN A 337 -14.80 23.52 -12.19
CA GLN A 337 -16.16 24.01 -12.50
C GLN A 337 -17.23 23.03 -12.01
N ILE A 338 -17.06 21.73 -12.28
CA ILE A 338 -17.96 20.66 -11.79
C ILE A 338 -18.05 20.74 -10.28
N TRP A 339 -16.91 20.74 -9.58
CA TRP A 339 -16.90 20.81 -8.12
C TRP A 339 -17.56 22.07 -7.55
N ARG A 340 -17.39 23.23 -8.21
CA ARG A 340 -18.08 24.48 -7.79
C ARG A 340 -19.58 24.41 -8.01
N ALA A 341 -20.05 23.68 -9.03
CA ALA A 341 -21.46 23.53 -9.34
C ALA A 341 -22.16 22.47 -8.46
N THR A 342 -21.43 21.45 -8.01
CA THR A 342 -21.96 20.34 -7.22
C THR A 342 -21.91 20.57 -5.71
N ARG A 343 -21.20 21.62 -5.26
CA ARG A 343 -21.10 21.93 -3.84
C ARG A 343 -22.29 22.79 -3.40
N ASP A 344 -22.90 22.41 -2.28
CA ASP A 344 -23.88 23.26 -1.61
C ASP A 344 -23.15 24.24 -0.68
N GLY A 345 -23.13 25.51 -1.09
CA GLY A 345 -22.64 26.61 -0.27
C GLY A 345 -21.11 26.67 -0.09
N ARG A 346 -20.71 27.33 1.01
CA ARG A 346 -19.29 27.58 1.35
C ARG A 346 -18.72 26.37 2.07
N ILE A 347 -17.46 26.06 1.79
CA ILE A 347 -16.75 24.98 2.47
C ILE A 347 -16.34 25.47 3.85
N PRO A 348 -16.63 24.72 4.93
CA PRO A 348 -16.18 25.07 6.26
C PRO A 348 -14.66 25.19 6.31
N GLY A 349 -14.16 26.19 7.03
CA GLY A 349 -12.73 26.33 7.29
C GLY A 349 -12.20 25.13 8.07
N ARG A 350 -11.12 24.54 7.57
CA ARG A 350 -10.46 23.35 8.14
C ARG A 350 -8.96 23.50 7.93
N ALA A 351 -8.28 24.05 8.93
CA ALA A 351 -6.87 24.40 8.84
C ALA A 351 -5.98 23.19 8.48
N GLN A 352 -6.27 21.99 9.01
CA GLN A 352 -5.51 20.78 8.67
C GLN A 352 -5.63 20.40 7.20
N LEU A 353 -6.75 20.73 6.59
CA LEU A 353 -6.98 20.55 5.15
C LEU A 353 -6.51 21.76 4.34
N LEU A 354 -5.74 22.69 4.91
CA LEU A 354 -5.30 23.91 4.24
C LEU A 354 -6.48 24.72 3.69
N ILE A 355 -7.61 24.72 4.41
CA ILE A 355 -8.79 25.54 4.11
C ILE A 355 -8.90 26.60 5.20
N ASN A 356 -8.77 27.87 4.80
CA ASN A 356 -8.88 29.03 5.68
C ASN A 356 -10.27 29.13 6.31
N ALA A 357 -10.41 29.92 7.37
CA ALA A 357 -11.71 30.15 8.04
C ALA A 357 -12.80 30.65 7.08
N ASP A 358 -12.37 31.33 6.02
CA ASP A 358 -13.20 31.88 4.95
C ASP A 358 -13.44 30.85 3.82
N GLY A 359 -13.15 29.56 4.02
CA GLY A 359 -13.39 28.50 3.02
C GLY A 359 -12.52 28.59 1.77
N SER A 360 -11.60 29.57 1.67
CA SER A 360 -10.59 29.61 0.62
C SER A 360 -9.47 28.62 0.92
N PHE A 361 -8.80 28.12 -0.12
CA PHE A 361 -7.61 27.30 0.06
C PHE A 361 -6.42 28.17 0.43
N ASN A 362 -5.60 27.71 1.38
CA ASN A 362 -4.34 28.34 1.74
C ASN A 362 -3.32 28.13 0.62
N ALA A 363 -3.40 28.99 -0.40
CA ALA A 363 -2.58 28.91 -1.59
C ALA A 363 -1.08 29.05 -1.29
N GLU A 364 -0.70 29.81 -0.26
CA GLU A 364 0.68 29.97 0.15
C GLU A 364 1.30 28.62 0.56
N VAL A 365 0.67 27.93 1.50
CA VAL A 365 1.14 26.63 1.99
C VAL A 365 1.07 25.56 0.91
N ILE A 366 -0.02 25.51 0.14
CA ILE A 366 -0.16 24.55 -0.97
C ILE A 366 0.94 24.74 -2.01
N ASN A 367 1.24 25.99 -2.40
CA ASN A 367 2.29 26.28 -3.36
C ASN A 367 3.68 25.99 -2.80
N ARG A 368 3.91 26.24 -1.50
CA ARG A 368 5.18 25.90 -0.83
C ARG A 368 5.42 24.39 -0.84
N LEU A 369 4.46 23.60 -0.33
CA LEU A 369 4.54 22.13 -0.32
C LEU A 369 4.71 21.56 -1.75
N SER A 370 4.03 22.15 -2.73
CA SER A 370 4.17 21.72 -4.14
C SER A 370 5.56 22.00 -4.72
N ARG A 371 6.25 23.06 -4.28
CA ARG A 371 7.65 23.35 -4.66
C ARG A 371 8.65 22.43 -3.96
N GLU A 372 8.34 22.02 -2.73
CA GLU A 372 9.12 21.07 -1.94
C GLU A 372 8.90 19.60 -2.37
N ARG A 373 8.06 19.38 -3.39
CA ARG A 373 7.76 18.05 -3.92
C ARG A 373 9.01 17.26 -4.23
N ASN A 374 9.06 16.05 -3.71
CA ASN A 374 10.04 15.04 -4.07
C ASN A 374 9.82 14.60 -5.53
N ASN A 375 10.54 15.27 -6.44
CA ASN A 375 10.56 14.98 -7.87
C ASN A 375 11.61 13.93 -8.25
N ARG A 376 12.14 13.17 -7.27
CA ARG A 376 12.99 12.02 -7.55
C ARG A 376 12.27 11.08 -8.53
N ARG A 377 13.03 10.56 -9.49
CA ARG A 377 12.53 9.51 -10.38
C ARG A 377 12.16 8.27 -9.56
N VAL A 378 10.92 7.83 -9.69
CA VAL A 378 10.41 6.57 -9.12
C VAL A 378 10.22 5.61 -10.27
N VAL A 379 10.91 4.48 -10.23
CA VAL A 379 10.79 3.40 -11.20
C VAL A 379 10.36 2.17 -10.42
N TYR A 380 9.19 1.62 -10.70
CA TYR A 380 8.81 0.33 -10.15
C TYR A 380 9.23 -0.73 -11.16
N ARG A 381 10.22 -1.56 -10.80
CA ARG A 381 10.72 -2.62 -11.67
C ARG A 381 9.85 -3.85 -11.48
N GLU A 382 9.38 -4.41 -12.58
CA GLU A 382 8.64 -5.67 -12.61
C GLU A 382 9.56 -6.88 -12.45
#